data_AF-A0A7Y4SZ96-F1
#
_entry.id   AF-A0A7Y4SZ96-F1
#
_cell.length_a   1.000
_cell.length_b   1.000
_cell.length_c   1.000
_cell.angle_alpha   90.00
_cell.angle_beta   90.00
_cell.angle_gamma   90.00
#
_symmetry.space_group_name_H-M   'P 1'
#
loop_
_entity.id
_entity.type
_entity.pdbx_description
1 polymer ?
#
loop_
_entity_poly.entity_id
_entity_poly.type
_entity_poly.pdbx_seq_one_letter_code
_entity_poly.pdbx_strand_id
1 'polypeptide(L)'
;VYTRWPLFAWLVLAAARGFGGALGRILCARPLTYVGKVSYGVYVFHAFALLLDRVGLASFHPLVRCGAYLAFTLLVSELSWRFFESRINAWKDRFPYEDASARPALRRAA
;
A
#
# COMPACT_ATOMS: atom_id res chain seq x y z
N VAL A 1 25.48 8.31 9.57
CA VAL A 1 24.00 8.28 9.43
C VAL A 1 23.54 8.14 7.96
N TYR A 2 24.35 8.50 6.95
CA TYR A 2 23.97 8.48 5.53
C TYR A 2 24.04 7.13 4.79
N THR A 3 24.55 6.05 5.39
CA THR A 3 24.89 4.81 4.67
C THR A 3 23.68 3.93 4.31
N ARG A 4 22.47 4.21 4.80
CA ARG A 4 21.29 3.32 4.62
C ARG A 4 20.47 3.63 3.37
N TRP A 5 20.49 4.88 2.90
CA TRP A 5 19.80 5.33 1.68
C TRP A 5 20.13 4.52 0.41
N PRO A 6 21.41 4.21 0.10
CA PRO A 6 21.74 3.44 -1.09
C PRO A 6 21.18 2.00 -1.05
N LEU A 7 21.01 1.41 0.14
CA LEU A 7 20.42 0.08 0.28
C LEU A 7 18.95 0.06 -0.12
N PHE A 8 18.16 1.06 0.33
CA PHE A 8 16.76 1.18 -0.06
C PHE A 8 16.62 1.49 -1.55
N ALA A 9 17.45 2.39 -2.09
CA ALA A 9 17.45 2.70 -3.51
C ALA A 9 17.80 1.47 -4.36
N TRP A 10 18.81 0.70 -3.95
CA TRP A 10 19.16 -0.56 -4.59
C TRP A 10 18.02 -1.57 -4.52
N LEU A 11 17.37 -1.71 -3.36
CA LEU A 11 16.26 -2.65 -3.16
C LEU A 11 15.06 -2.30 -4.07
N VAL A 12 14.69 -1.01 -4.15
CA VAL A 12 13.61 -0.54 -5.04
C VAL A 12 13.98 -0.76 -6.51
N LEU A 13 15.22 -0.47 -6.90
CA LEU A 13 15.69 -0.69 -8.27
C LEU A 13 15.70 -2.20 -8.64
N ALA A 14 16.13 -3.06 -7.71
CA ALA A 14 16.10 -4.50 -7.88
C ALA A 14 14.66 -5.03 -8.00
N ALA A 15 13.74 -4.51 -7.18
CA ALA A 15 12.31 -4.83 -7.26
C ALA A 15 11.70 -4.39 -8.59
N ALA A 16 12.04 -3.19 -9.08
CA ALA A 16 11.57 -2.66 -10.35
C ALA A 16 12.07 -3.46 -11.57
N ARG A 17 13.29 -4.01 -11.49
CA ARG A 17 13.84 -4.94 -12.50
C ARG A 17 13.21 -6.33 -12.42
N GLY A 18 12.54 -6.64 -11.32
CA GLY A 18 11.93 -7.95 -11.03
C GLY A 18 12.90 -8.91 -10.35
N PHE A 19 12.44 -9.55 -9.27
CA PHE A 19 13.16 -10.66 -8.66
C PHE A 19 12.82 -11.95 -9.41
N GLY A 20 13.83 -12.64 -9.95
CA GLY A 20 13.65 -13.95 -10.59
C GLY A 20 13.50 -15.11 -9.58
N GLY A 21 13.09 -16.28 -10.08
CA GLY A 21 13.14 -17.54 -9.32
C GLY A 21 12.06 -17.72 -8.25
N ALA A 22 12.36 -18.54 -7.23
CA ALA A 22 11.43 -18.85 -6.13
C ALA A 22 11.12 -17.61 -5.26
N LEU A 23 12.12 -16.75 -5.04
CA LEU A 23 11.96 -15.51 -4.26
C LEU A 23 10.98 -14.55 -4.94
N GLY A 24 11.10 -14.37 -6.26
CA GLY A 24 10.13 -13.60 -7.05
C GLY A 24 8.70 -14.13 -6.94
N ARG A 25 8.52 -15.46 -6.98
CA ARG A 25 7.20 -16.09 -6.79
C ARG A 25 6.59 -15.82 -5.43
N ILE A 26 7.40 -15.84 -4.36
CA ILE A 26 6.95 -15.53 -3.00
C ILE A 26 6.60 -14.04 -2.88
N LEU A 27 7.45 -13.17 -3.42
CA LEU A 27 7.24 -11.71 -3.39
C LEU A 27 6.00 -11.28 -4.19
N CYS A 28 5.74 -11.94 -5.32
CA CYS A 28 4.57 -11.71 -6.14
C CYS A 28 3.35 -12.55 -5.71
N ALA A 29 3.44 -13.31 -4.62
CA ALA A 29 2.33 -14.09 -4.14
C ALA A 29 1.15 -13.17 -3.79
N ARG A 30 -0.05 -13.54 -4.25
CA ARG A 30 -1.31 -12.84 -3.95
C ARG A 30 -1.49 -12.49 -2.47
N PRO A 31 -1.25 -13.37 -1.49
CA PRO A 31 -1.39 -13.02 -0.08
C PRO A 31 -0.41 -11.94 0.37
N LEU A 32 0.85 -11.98 -0.09
CA LEU A 32 1.86 -11.00 0.35
C LEU A 32 1.60 -9.61 -0.25
N THR A 33 1.25 -9.57 -1.54
CA THR A 33 0.84 -8.32 -2.19
C THR A 33 -0.45 -7.77 -1.58
N TYR A 34 -1.38 -8.63 -1.14
CA TYR A 34 -2.58 -8.23 -0.40
C TYR A 34 -2.26 -7.59 0.95
N VAL A 35 -1.34 -8.17 1.71
CA VAL A 35 -0.91 -7.59 3.00
C VAL A 35 -0.30 -6.19 2.78
N GLY A 36 0.51 -6.02 1.73
CA GLY A 36 1.07 -4.70 1.37
C GLY A 36 0.01 -3.67 0.91
N LYS A 37 -1.14 -4.14 0.43
CA LYS A 37 -2.27 -3.29 0.05
C LYS A 37 -3.07 -2.82 1.27
N VAL A 38 -3.35 -3.74 2.20
CA VAL A 38 -4.02 -3.41 3.47
C VAL A 38 -3.14 -2.52 4.36
N SER A 39 -1.81 -2.65 4.29
CA SER A 39 -0.91 -1.81 5.09
C SER A 39 -1.00 -0.32 4.74
N TYR A 40 -1.27 0.02 3.48
CA TYR A 40 -1.52 1.39 3.07
C TYR A 40 -2.79 1.95 3.74
N GLY A 41 -3.88 1.19 3.74
CA GLY A 41 -5.10 1.59 4.45
C GLY A 41 -4.87 1.76 5.95
N VAL A 42 -4.10 0.87 6.60
CA VAL A 42 -3.72 1.00 8.01
C VAL A 42 -2.95 2.31 8.25
N TYR A 43 -2.01 2.66 7.37
CA TYR A 43 -1.29 3.92 7.45
C TYR A 43 -2.20 5.15 7.33
N VAL A 44 -3.26 5.12 6.52
CA VAL A 44 -4.19 6.25 6.45
C VAL A 44 -5.10 6.28 7.68
N PHE A 45 -5.66 5.14 8.08
CA PHE A 45 -6.73 5.07 9.08
C PHE A 45 -6.26 5.05 10.53
N HIS A 46 -5.01 4.70 10.83
CA HIS A 46 -4.52 4.67 12.21
C HIS A 46 -4.60 6.05 12.88
N ALA A 47 -4.42 7.14 12.13
CA ALA A 47 -4.57 8.50 12.67
C ALA A 47 -6.02 8.78 13.09
N PHE A 48 -7.00 8.22 12.39
CA PHE A 48 -8.42 8.34 12.73
C PHE A 48 -8.81 7.49 13.94
N ALA A 49 -8.03 6.45 14.29
CA ALA A 49 -8.28 5.69 15.51
C ALA A 49 -8.20 6.57 16.78
N LEU A 50 -7.46 7.69 16.73
CA LEU A 50 -7.41 8.68 17.82
C LEU A 50 -8.78 9.33 18.09
N LEU A 51 -9.72 9.30 17.14
CA LEU A 51 -11.10 9.74 17.37
C LEU A 51 -11.81 8.90 18.42
N LEU A 52 -11.44 7.62 18.60
CA LEU A 52 -12.05 6.76 19.62
C LEU A 52 -11.90 7.37 21.03
N ASP A 53 -10.77 8.03 21.32
CA ASP A 53 -10.58 8.70 22.61
C ASP A 53 -11.58 9.82 22.85
N ARG A 54 -12.02 10.50 21.78
CA ARG A 54 -13.04 11.56 21.86
C ARG A 54 -14.43 10.99 22.18
N VAL A 55 -14.66 9.70 21.96
CA VAL A 55 -15.91 9.00 22.26
C VAL A 55 -15.86 8.30 23.64
N GLY A 56 -14.84 8.58 24.45
CA GLY A 56 -14.73 8.08 25.83
C GLY A 56 -13.85 6.84 26.00
N LEU A 57 -13.17 6.37 24.93
CA LEU A 57 -12.22 5.25 25.06
C LEU A 57 -11.00 5.57 25.93
N ALA A 58 -10.73 6.86 26.16
CA ALA A 58 -9.62 7.33 26.98
C ALA A 58 -9.71 6.87 28.44
N SER A 59 -10.93 6.66 28.95
CA SER A 59 -11.20 6.25 30.34
C SER A 59 -11.05 4.74 30.58
N PHE A 60 -10.86 3.94 29.54
CA PHE A 60 -10.70 2.48 29.65
C PHE A 60 -9.26 2.06 29.91
N HIS A 61 -9.09 0.82 30.36
CA HIS A 61 -7.77 0.22 30.60
C HIS A 61 -6.90 0.26 29.32
N PRO A 62 -5.58 0.55 29.42
CA PRO A 62 -4.69 0.70 28.26
C PRO A 62 -4.70 -0.49 27.28
N LEU A 63 -4.84 -1.72 27.78
CA LEU A 63 -4.93 -2.92 26.95
C LEU A 63 -6.20 -2.94 26.08
N VAL A 64 -7.34 -2.55 26.65
CA VAL A 64 -8.63 -2.47 25.93
C VAL A 64 -8.53 -1.36 24.87
N ARG A 65 -7.89 -0.24 25.22
CA ARG A 65 -7.67 0.88 24.30
C ARG A 65 -6.78 0.47 23.12
N CYS A 66 -5.66 -0.19 23.37
CA CYS A 66 -4.79 -0.75 22.32
C CYS A 66 -5.54 -1.76 21.44
N GLY A 67 -6.29 -2.69 22.04
CA GLY A 67 -7.06 -3.68 21.30
C GLY A 67 -8.10 -3.03 20.39
N ALA A 68 -8.82 -2.03 20.91
CA ALA A 68 -9.83 -1.29 20.15
C ALA A 68 -9.23 -0.47 19.01
N TYR A 69 -8.09 0.18 19.21
CA TYR A 69 -7.39 0.90 18.14
C TYR A 69 -6.93 -0.02 17.04
N LEU A 70 -6.34 -1.16 17.40
CA LEU A 70 -5.86 -2.16 16.45
C LEU A 70 -7.05 -2.72 15.65
N ALA A 71 -8.12 -3.12 16.35
CA ALA A 71 -9.31 -3.65 15.73
C ALA A 71 -9.96 -2.63 14.80
N PHE A 72 -10.16 -1.39 15.26
CA PHE A 72 -10.76 -0.32 14.44
C PHE A 72 -9.93 -0.04 13.19
N THR A 73 -8.61 0.13 13.35
CA THR A 73 -7.72 0.44 12.22
C THR A 73 -7.71 -0.68 11.19
N LEU A 74 -7.62 -1.95 11.65
CA LEU A 74 -7.64 -3.11 10.75
C LEU A 74 -9.00 -3.26 10.06
N LEU A 75 -10.10 -3.13 10.79
CA LEU A 75 -11.45 -3.26 10.24
C LEU A 75 -11.74 -2.17 9.21
N VAL A 76 -11.46 -0.91 9.53
CA VAL A 76 -11.69 0.22 8.61
C VAL A 76 -10.77 0.12 7.39
N SER A 77 -9.50 -0.25 7.59
CA SER A 77 -8.57 -0.47 6.48
C SER A 77 -9.03 -1.58 5.54
N GLU A 78 -9.39 -2.75 6.08
CA GLU A 78 -9.88 -3.89 5.31
C GLU A 78 -11.18 -3.54 4.57
N LEU A 79 -12.10 -2.83 5.24
CA LEU A 79 -13.36 -2.39 4.65
C LEU A 79 -13.11 -1.40 3.50
N SER A 80 -12.24 -0.41 3.72
CA SER A 80 -11.85 0.56 2.69
C SER A 80 -11.21 -0.14 1.48
N TRP A 81 -10.29 -1.07 1.71
CA TRP A 81 -9.64 -1.83 0.66
C TRP A 81 -10.67 -2.60 -0.20
N ARG A 82 -11.61 -3.30 0.46
CA ARG A 82 -12.64 -4.10 -0.23
C ARG A 82 -13.65 -3.23 -0.99
N PHE A 83 -14.09 -2.11 -0.43
CA PHE A 83 -15.18 -1.30 -1.02
C PHE A 83 -14.71 -0.20 -1.97
N PHE A 84 -13.59 0.47 -1.66
CA PHE A 84 -13.10 1.59 -2.45
C PHE A 84 -11.95 1.16 -3.35
N GLU A 85 -10.87 0.64 -2.76
CA GLU A 85 -9.61 0.51 -3.49
C GLU A 85 -9.64 -0.60 -4.54
N SER A 86 -10.32 -1.71 -4.24
CA SER A 86 -10.57 -2.78 -5.23
C SER A 86 -11.42 -2.30 -6.41
N ARG A 87 -12.44 -1.46 -6.15
CA ARG A 87 -13.38 -0.98 -7.18
C ARG A 87 -12.77 0.14 -8.02
N ILE A 88 -12.01 1.04 -7.41
CA ILE A 88 -11.28 2.11 -8.09
C ILE A 88 -10.19 1.52 -8.99
N ASN A 89 -9.44 0.51 -8.50
CA ASN A 89 -8.46 -0.18 -9.36
C ASN A 89 -9.12 -0.90 -10.54
N ALA A 90 -10.31 -1.49 -10.35
CA ALA A 90 -11.07 -2.10 -11.47
C ALA A 90 -11.51 -1.07 -12.54
N TRP A 91 -11.50 0.23 -12.22
CA TRP A 91 -11.83 1.28 -13.19
C TRP A 91 -10.60 1.79 -13.94
N LYS A 92 -9.38 1.48 -13.48
CA LYS A 92 -8.14 1.86 -14.20
C LYS A 92 -8.02 1.18 -15.55
N ASP A 93 -8.60 -0.01 -15.72
CA ASP A 93 -8.62 -0.74 -16.99
C ASP A 93 -9.40 -0.01 -18.11
N ARG A 94 -10.16 1.04 -17.76
CA ARG A 94 -10.93 1.86 -18.73
C ARG A 94 -10.19 3.07 -19.27
N PHE A 95 -9.01 3.38 -18.73
CA PHE A 95 -8.16 4.46 -19.25
C PHE A 95 -6.98 3.83 -20.01
N PRO A 96 -6.89 4.01 -21.34
CA PRO A 96 -5.70 3.61 -22.07
C PRO A 96 -4.53 4.41 -21.51
N TYR A 97 -3.59 3.73 -20.87
CA TYR A 97 -2.31 4.35 -20.55
C TYR A 97 -1.62 4.56 -21.90
N GLU A 98 -1.53 5.80 -22.38
CA GLU A 98 -0.63 6.11 -23.48
C GLU A 98 0.78 5.77 -22.99
N ASP A 99 1.35 4.71 -23.54
CA ASP A 99 2.75 4.35 -23.32
C ASP A 99 3.60 5.56 -23.73
N ALA A 100 3.99 6.38 -22.76
CA ALA A 100 4.91 7.50 -22.98
C ALA A 100 6.26 7.03 -23.55
N SER A 101 6.57 5.73 -23.45
CA SER A 101 7.71 5.07 -24.08
C SER A 101 7.57 4.90 -25.60
N ALA A 102 6.38 5.04 -26.18
CA ALA A 102 6.17 5.00 -27.63
C ALA A 102 6.52 6.34 -28.34
N ARG A 103 6.73 7.43 -27.58
CA ARG A 103 7.02 8.78 -28.12
C ARG A 103 8.49 9.26 -28.13
N PRO A 104 9.51 8.43 -28.42
CA PRO A 104 10.78 8.97 -28.95
C PRO A 104 11.05 8.65 -30.44
N ALA A 105 10.33 7.72 -31.07
CA ALA A 105 10.66 7.28 -32.43
C ALA A 105 10.16 8.25 -33.53
N LEU A 106 9.01 8.89 -33.32
CA LEU A 106 8.40 9.80 -34.32
C LEU A 106 9.06 11.18 -34.43
N ARG A 107 9.96 11.54 -33.50
CA ARG A 107 10.62 12.87 -33.49
C ARG A 107 12.02 12.88 -34.11
N ARG A 108 12.49 11.74 -34.64
CA ARG A 108 13.78 11.61 -35.34
C ARG A 108 13.65 11.44 -36.86
N ALA A 109 12.41 11.52 -37.39
CA ALA A 109 12.11 11.32 -38.82
C ALA A 109 11.49 12.57 -39.50
N ALA A 110 11.60 13.75 -38.87
CA ALA A 110 11.21 15.05 -39.43
C ALA A 110 12.39 16.00 -39.30
#